data_AF-A0A183M721-F1
#
_entry.id   AF-A0A183M721-F1
#
_cell.length_a   1.000
_cell.length_b   1.000
_cell.length_c   1.000
_cell.angle_alpha   90.00
_cell.angle_beta   90.00
_cell.angle_gamma   90.00
#
_symmetry.space_group_name_H-M   'P 1'
#
loop_
_entity.id
_entity.type
_entity.pdbx_description
1 polymer ?
#
loop_
_entity_poly.entity_id
_entity_poly.type
_entity_poly.pdbx_seq_one_letter_code
_entity_poly.pdbx_strand_id
1 'polypeptide(L)' 'MRTNKLPAEQEIRKRRWKWIGHTLRKSSNGITRQAPTWNPEGKRKRGRPKNTLRREIEADMKSKNNNWEELGKFAQDRVG' A
#
# COMPACT_ATOMS: atom_id res chain seq x y z
N MET A 1 -7.66 -31.96 -9.74
CA MET A 1 -7.66 -30.67 -10.48
C MET A 1 -6.94 -29.62 -9.63
N ARG A 2 -5.73 -29.17 -10.03
CA ARG A 2 -5.07 -28.01 -9.38
C ARG A 2 -5.78 -26.76 -9.90
N THR A 3 -6.59 -26.13 -9.07
CA THR A 3 -7.21 -24.85 -9.41
C THR A 3 -6.12 -23.79 -9.62
N ASN A 4 -6.04 -23.21 -10.82
CA ASN A 4 -5.19 -22.06 -11.20
C ASN A 4 -5.63 -20.76 -10.51
N LYS A 5 -5.94 -20.80 -9.22
CA LYS A 5 -6.26 -19.61 -8.44
C LYS A 5 -4.92 -18.97 -8.04
N LEU A 6 -4.71 -17.72 -8.44
CA LEU A 6 -3.63 -16.91 -7.90
C LEU A 6 -3.72 -16.97 -6.36
N PRO A 7 -2.60 -17.13 -5.64
CA PRO A 7 -2.61 -17.08 -4.18
C PRO A 7 -3.34 -15.82 -3.73
N ALA A 8 -4.25 -15.93 -2.76
CA ALA A 8 -5.05 -14.80 -2.29
C ALA A 8 -4.17 -13.59 -1.92
N GLU A 9 -2.96 -13.84 -1.41
CA GLU A 9 -1.94 -12.83 -1.14
C GLU A 9 -1.51 -12.02 -2.37
N GLN A 10 -1.33 -12.67 -3.52
CA GLN A 10 -0.95 -11.99 -4.76
C GLN A 10 -2.07 -11.07 -5.27
N GLU A 11 -3.33 -11.51 -5.12
CA GLU A 11 -4.48 -10.71 -5.51
C GLU A 11 -4.68 -9.51 -4.56
N ILE A 12 -4.54 -9.73 -3.25
CA ILE A 12 -4.55 -8.68 -2.22
C ILE A 12 -3.44 -7.65 -2.50
N ARG A 13 -2.22 -8.12 -2.78
CA ARG A 13 -1.08 -7.26 -3.12
C ARG A 13 -1.35 -6.43 -4.37
N LYS A 14 -1.91 -7.03 -5.43
CA LYS A 14 -2.27 -6.33 -6.67
C LYS A 14 -3.31 -5.23 -6.43
N ARG A 15 -4.37 -5.53 -5.67
CA ARG A 15 -5.41 -4.56 -5.30
C ARG A 15 -4.84 -3.42 -4.44
N ARG A 16 -3.97 -3.74 -3.48
CA ARG A 16 -3.28 -2.77 -2.63
C ARG A 16 -2.43 -1.80 -3.46
N TRP A 17 -1.60 -2.31 -4.37
CA TRP A 17 -0.79 -1.47 -5.26
C TRP A 17 -1.64 -0.59 -6.20
N LYS A 18 -2.77 -1.11 -6.70
CA LYS A 18 -3.72 -0.31 -7.50
C LYS A 18 -4.31 0.84 -6.68
N TRP A 19 -4.65 0.60 -5.42
CA TRP A 19 -5.15 1.63 -4.52
C TRP A 19 -4.07 2.68 -4.20
N ILE A 20 -2.85 2.27 -3.84
CA ILE A 20 -1.72 3.18 -3.56
C ILE A 20 -1.43 4.09 -4.76
N GLY A 21 -1.37 3.55 -5.97
CA GLY A 21 -1.18 4.36 -7.18
C GLY A 21 -2.32 5.36 -7.41
N HIS A 22 -3.57 5.00 -7.06
CA HIS A 22 -4.70 5.93 -7.13
C HIS A 22 -4.60 7.04 -6.07
N THR A 23 -4.24 6.72 -4.83
CA THR A 23 -4.06 7.71 -3.75
C THR A 23 -2.88 8.64 -4.02
N LEU A 24 -1.76 8.14 -4.54
CA LEU A 24 -0.58 8.96 -4.87
C LEU A 24 -0.81 9.91 -6.04
N ARG A 25 -1.73 9.58 -6.97
CA ARG A 25 -2.15 10.48 -8.06
C ARG A 25 -3.04 11.64 -7.60
N LYS A 26 -3.65 11.57 -6.42
CA LYS A 26 -4.40 12.69 -5.87
C LYS A 26 -3.45 13.81 -5.44
N SER A 27 -3.98 15.04 -5.37
CA SER A 27 -3.21 16.22 -4.99
C SER A 27 -2.48 16.02 -3.65
N SER A 28 -1.33 16.68 -3.49
CA SER A 28 -0.50 16.61 -2.29
C SER A 28 -1.26 16.93 -1.01
N ASN A 29 -2.24 17.83 -1.11
CA ASN A 29 -3.06 18.31 0.01
C ASN A 29 -4.29 17.44 0.29
N GLY A 30 -4.53 16.39 -0.51
CA GLY A 30 -5.66 15.49 -0.30
C GLY A 30 -5.45 14.61 0.93
N ILE A 31 -6.42 14.61 1.86
CA ILE A 31 -6.45 13.74 3.06
C ILE A 31 -6.16 12.27 2.71
N THR A 32 -6.60 11.84 1.52
CA THR A 32 -6.37 10.49 0.99
C THR A 32 -4.90 10.14 0.78
N ARG A 33 -4.00 11.13 0.57
CA ARG A 33 -2.55 10.91 0.40
C ARG A 33 -1.82 10.73 1.74
N GLN A 34 -2.42 11.19 2.84
CA GLN A 34 -1.89 10.99 4.20
C GLN A 34 -2.30 9.63 4.79
N ALA A 35 -3.40 9.05 4.33
CA ALA A 35 -3.91 7.77 4.84
C ALA A 35 -2.89 6.60 4.83
N PRO A 36 -2.01 6.43 3.81
CA PRO A 36 -1.02 5.34 3.80
C PRO A 36 0.11 5.52 4.83
N THR A 37 0.43 6.76 5.21
CA THR A 37 1.50 7.09 6.16
C THR A 37 0.99 7.32 7.59
N TRP A 38 -0.34 7.48 7.75
CA TRP A 38 -0.99 7.74 9.02
C TRP A 38 -0.70 6.65 10.06
N ASN A 39 -0.06 7.03 11.16
CA ASN A 39 0.13 6.18 12.32
C ASN A 39 -0.85 6.61 13.41
N PRO A 40 -1.94 5.87 13.67
CA PRO A 40 -2.91 6.25 14.68
C PRO A 40 -2.26 6.22 16.06
N GLU A 41 -2.29 7.36 16.74
CA GLU A 41 -1.80 7.50 18.11
C GLU A 41 -2.75 6.78 19.08
N GLY A 42 -2.17 5.98 19.99
CA GLY A 42 -2.94 5.25 21.00
C GLY A 42 -2.40 3.87 21.36
N LYS A 43 -2.77 3.38 22.54
CA LYS A 43 -2.43 2.03 23.00
C LYS A 43 -3.33 0.99 22.32
N ARG A 44 -2.73 0.03 21.62
CA ARG A 44 -3.44 -1.12 21.05
C ARG A 44 -3.90 -2.07 22.17
N LYS A 45 -5.09 -2.64 22.05
CA LYS A 45 -5.54 -3.73 22.93
C LYS A 45 -4.60 -4.95 22.79
N ARG A 46 -4.26 -5.60 23.91
CA ARG A 46 -3.53 -6.88 23.91
C ARG A 46 -4.32 -7.91 23.09
N GLY A 47 -3.64 -8.69 22.27
CA GLY A 47 -4.25 -9.70 21.38
C GLY A 47 -4.59 -9.24 19.96
N ARG A 48 -4.54 -7.93 19.65
CA ARG A 48 -4.75 -7.47 18.27
C ARG A 48 -3.50 -7.73 17.40
N PRO A 49 -3.66 -8.30 16.19
CA PRO A 49 -2.55 -8.52 15.27
C PRO A 49 -1.72 -7.26 15.00
N LYS A 50 -0.38 -7.44 14.92
CA LYS A 50 0.61 -6.37 14.74
C LYS A 50 0.75 -5.90 13.28
N ASN A 51 0.01 -6.50 12.33
CA ASN A 51 0.03 -6.12 10.93
C ASN A 51 -0.86 -4.90 10.68
N THR A 52 -0.21 -3.78 10.40
CA THR A 52 -0.88 -2.56 9.93
C THR A 52 -0.76 -2.47 8.43
N LEU A 53 -1.73 -1.80 7.79
CA LEU A 53 -1.67 -1.48 6.36
C LEU A 53 -0.30 -0.87 6.00
N ARG A 54 0.21 0.06 6.82
CA ARG A 54 1.54 0.65 6.66
C ARG A 54 2.67 -0.39 6.62
N ARG A 55 2.70 -1.36 7.55
CA ARG A 55 3.75 -2.39 7.59
C ARG A 55 3.68 -3.34 6.40
N GLU A 56 2.46 -3.67 5.97
CA GLU A 56 2.26 -4.51 4.78
C GLU A 56 2.71 -3.77 3.51
N ILE A 57 2.46 -2.47 3.42
CA ILE A 57 2.95 -1.62 2.33
C ILE A 57 4.48 -1.50 2.38
N GLU A 58 5.07 -1.24 3.54
CA GLU A 58 6.52 -1.15 3.73
C GLU A 58 7.21 -2.49 3.37
N ALA A 59 6.62 -3.64 3.73
CA ALA A 59 7.13 -4.95 3.36
C ALA A 59 7.02 -5.18 1.85
N ASP A 60 5.88 -4.85 1.24
CA ASP A 60 5.69 -4.92 -0.21
C ASP A 60 6.68 -4.02 -0.96
N MET A 61 6.94 -2.82 -0.46
CA MET A 61 7.94 -1.88 -1.00
C MET A 61 9.35 -2.42 -0.89
N LYS A 62 9.73 -2.93 0.28
CA LYS A 62 11.02 -3.55 0.51
C LYS A 62 11.25 -4.74 -0.42
N SER A 63 10.19 -5.51 -0.71
CA SER A 63 10.26 -6.62 -1.68
C SER A 63 10.48 -6.16 -3.14
N LYS A 64 10.10 -4.91 -3.47
CA LYS A 64 10.27 -4.31 -4.80
C LYS A 64 11.48 -3.39 -4.91
N ASN A 65 12.25 -3.21 -3.83
CA ASN A 65 13.38 -2.29 -3.74
C ASN A 65 13.04 -0.85 -4.16
N ASN A 66 11.81 -0.40 -3.89
CA ASN A 66 11.34 0.94 -4.25
C ASN A 66 11.07 1.78 -3.00
N ASN A 67 11.37 3.07 -3.08
CA ASN A 67 11.04 4.04 -2.03
C ASN A 67 9.71 4.78 -2.31
N TRP A 68 9.22 5.58 -1.35
CA TRP A 68 7.95 6.33 -1.48
C TRP A 68 8.00 7.44 -2.55
N GLU A 69 9.19 8.00 -2.78
CA GLU A 69 9.42 9.07 -3.75
C GLU A 69 9.36 8.54 -5.19
N GLU A 70 10.04 7.43 -5.47
CA GLU A 70 10.03 6.70 -6.74
C GLU A 70 8.62 6.22 -7.08
N LEU A 71 7.88 5.72 -6.07
CA LEU A 71 6.48 5.34 -6.25
C LEU A 71 5.58 6.53 -6.60
N GLY A 72 5.86 7.70 -6.02
CA GLY A 72 5.19 8.94 -6.39
C GLY A 72 5.39 9.29 -7.87
N LYS A 73 6.64 9.19 -8.34
CA LYS A 73 7.03 9.43 -9.74
C LYS A 73 6.33 8.44 -10.70
N PHE A 74 6.45 7.13 -10.46
CA PHE A 74 5.79 6.11 -11.29
C PHE A 74 4.25 6.21 -11.32
N ALA A 75 3.64 6.68 -10.23
CA ALA A 75 2.19 6.86 -10.19
C ALA A 75 1.74 8.07 -11.04
N GLN A 76 2.57 9.12 -11.11
CA GLN A 76 2.33 10.33 -11.90
C GLN A 76 2.65 10.12 -13.40
N ASP A 77 3.70 9.35 -13.73
CA ASP A 77 4.13 9.12 -15.12
C ASP A 77 3.15 8.27 -15.97
N ARG A 78 2.12 7.68 -15.37
CA ARG A 78 1.06 6.94 -16.09
C ARG A 78 -0.02 7.83 -16.72
N VAL A 79 0.19 9.14 -16.78
CA VAL A 79 -0.68 10.07 -17.50
C VAL A 79 -0.25 10.10 -18.96
N GLY A 80 -0.90 9.26 -19.76
CA GLY A 80 -0.93 9.30 -21.23
C GLY A 80 -2.37 9.17 -21.67
#